data_AF-A0A6G3Y006-F1
#
_entry.id   AF-A0A6G3Y006-F1
#
_cell.length_a   1.000
_cell.length_b   1.000
_cell.length_c   1.000
_cell.angle_alpha   90.00
_cell.angle_beta   90.00
_cell.angle_gamma   90.00
#
_symmetry.space_group_name_H-M   'P 1'
#
loop_
_entity.id
_entity.type
_entity.pdbx_description
1 polymer ?
#
loop_
_entity_poly.entity_id
_entity_poly.type
_entity_poly.pdbx_seq_one_letter_code
_entity_poly.pdbx_strand_id
1 'polypeptide(L)'
;ADRQGVGVDIHLHERAATGLESLRAIIDRTRALSLGGKVTVSHVFCVPGLPERELDRLAADLAEAGISLTTVAPSADLVLPIGRLREHGVHVGLGSDGVRDS
;
A
#
# COMPACT_ATOMS: atom_id res chain seq x y z
N ALA A 1 -9.29 -12.20 8.05
CA ALA A 1 -10.18 -11.12 7.59
C ALA A 1 -11.57 -11.67 7.26
N ASP A 2 -11.79 -12.25 6.08
CA ASP A 2 -13.10 -12.72 5.59
C ASP A 2 -13.93 -13.52 6.61
N ARG A 3 -13.45 -14.70 7.04
CA ARG A 3 -14.15 -15.56 8.02
C ARG A 3 -14.58 -14.88 9.32
N GLN A 4 -13.88 -13.83 9.75
CA GLN A 4 -14.09 -13.15 11.04
C GLN A 4 -14.64 -11.72 10.86
N GLY A 5 -14.80 -11.23 9.62
CA GLY A 5 -15.27 -9.88 9.33
C GLY A 5 -14.30 -8.73 9.69
N VAL A 6 -13.09 -9.03 10.16
CA VAL A 6 -12.09 -8.05 10.64
C VAL A 6 -11.21 -7.48 9.52
N GLY A 7 -10.65 -6.28 9.77
CA GLY A 7 -9.62 -5.68 8.92
C GLY A 7 -8.26 -6.37 9.03
N VAL A 8 -7.38 -6.07 8.08
CA VAL A 8 -6.00 -6.56 8.05
C VAL A 8 -5.05 -5.43 7.64
N ASP A 9 -3.91 -5.37 8.32
CA ASP A 9 -2.76 -4.54 7.95
C ASP A 9 -1.60 -5.47 7.59
N ILE A 10 -1.09 -5.36 6.37
CA ILE A 10 -0.05 -6.23 5.82
C ILE A 10 1.25 -5.44 5.70
N HIS A 11 2.29 -5.88 6.39
CA HIS A 11 3.62 -5.32 6.20
C HIS A 11 4.23 -5.82 4.89
N LEU A 12 4.59 -4.90 4.01
CA LEU A 12 5.21 -5.21 2.72
C LEU A 12 6.53 -4.43 2.56
N HIS A 13 7.63 -5.08 2.94
CA HIS A 13 8.97 -4.50 2.85
C HIS A 13 9.69 -4.79 1.53
N GLU A 14 9.19 -5.78 0.78
CA GLU A 14 9.75 -6.15 -0.52
C GLU A 14 9.80 -4.95 -1.46
N ARG A 15 10.91 -4.81 -2.19
CA ARG A 15 11.17 -3.70 -3.10
C ARG A 15 11.01 -4.14 -4.55
N ALA A 16 10.98 -3.16 -5.45
CA ALA A 16 11.01 -3.37 -6.90
C ALA A 16 9.94 -4.37 -7.37
N ALA A 17 10.26 -5.19 -8.37
CA ALA A 17 9.31 -6.09 -9.02
C ALA A 17 8.61 -7.05 -8.05
N THR A 18 9.35 -7.67 -7.12
CA THR A 18 8.79 -8.62 -6.15
C THR A 18 7.74 -7.95 -5.26
N GLY A 19 8.03 -6.76 -4.72
CA GLY A 19 7.04 -6.04 -3.94
C GLY A 19 5.82 -5.59 -4.75
N LEU A 20 5.98 -5.28 -6.04
CA LEU A 20 4.84 -4.94 -6.91
C LEU A 20 3.98 -6.17 -7.23
N GLU A 21 4.59 -7.33 -7.43
CA GLU A 21 3.87 -8.60 -7.61
C GLU A 21 3.05 -8.94 -6.36
N SER A 22 3.66 -8.84 -5.18
CA SER A 22 2.98 -9.02 -3.90
C SER A 22 1.83 -8.02 -3.71
N LEU A 23 2.05 -6.74 -4.05
CA LEU A 23 1.01 -5.72 -3.94
C LEU A 23 -0.17 -5.97 -4.89
N ARG A 24 0.10 -6.39 -6.13
CA ARG A 24 -0.94 -6.79 -7.10
C ARG A 24 -1.73 -8.00 -6.61
N ALA A 25 -1.06 -9.00 -6.05
CA ALA A 25 -1.73 -10.16 -5.47
C ALA A 25 -2.63 -9.77 -4.27
N ILE A 26 -2.22 -8.80 -3.45
CA ILE A 26 -3.04 -8.24 -2.36
C ILE A 26 -4.29 -7.54 -2.93
N ILE A 27 -4.14 -6.72 -3.98
CA ILE A 27 -5.26 -6.06 -4.66
C ILE A 27 -6.26 -7.10 -5.18
N ASP A 28 -5.78 -8.10 -5.94
CA ASP A 28 -6.62 -9.15 -6.51
C ASP A 28 -7.35 -9.93 -5.41
N ARG A 29 -6.66 -10.26 -4.33
CA ARG A 29 -7.26 -10.99 -3.20
C ARG A 29 -8.30 -10.15 -2.46
N THR A 30 -8.06 -8.86 -2.32
CA THR A 30 -8.99 -7.91 -1.69
C THR A 30 -10.29 -7.84 -2.47
N ARG A 31 -10.19 -7.71 -3.80
CA ARG A 31 -11.34 -7.74 -4.72
C ARG A 31 -12.08 -9.09 -4.63
N ALA A 32 -11.36 -10.20 -4.75
CA ALA A 32 -11.95 -11.55 -4.75
C ALA A 32 -12.71 -11.91 -3.48
N LEU A 33 -12.32 -11.32 -2.33
CA LEU A 33 -12.96 -11.55 -1.03
C LEU A 33 -13.87 -10.40 -0.60
N SER A 34 -14.10 -9.40 -1.45
CA SER A 34 -14.91 -8.21 -1.13
C SER A 34 -14.46 -7.53 0.18
N LEU A 35 -13.14 -7.41 0.37
CA LEU A 35 -12.53 -6.81 1.56
C LEU A 35 -12.22 -5.32 1.40
N GLY A 36 -12.88 -4.64 0.44
CA GLY A 36 -12.68 -3.21 0.22
C GLY A 36 -12.93 -2.39 1.49
N GLY A 37 -12.05 -1.42 1.75
CA GLY A 37 -12.07 -0.59 2.96
C GLY A 37 -11.58 -1.31 4.24
N LYS A 38 -11.11 -2.56 4.14
CA LYS A 38 -10.65 -3.35 5.30
C LYS A 38 -9.18 -3.76 5.21
N VAL A 39 -8.46 -3.30 4.20
CA VAL A 39 -7.07 -3.67 3.95
C VAL A 39 -6.18 -2.44 3.96
N THR A 40 -5.15 -2.48 4.80
CA THR A 40 -4.03 -1.54 4.79
C THR A 40 -2.77 -2.29 4.38
N VAL A 41 -1.90 -1.65 3.59
CA VAL A 41 -0.56 -2.16 3.31
C VAL A 41 0.47 -1.18 3.87
N SER A 42 1.30 -1.68 4.80
CA SER A 42 2.32 -0.90 5.49
C SER A 42 3.67 -0.93 4.76
N HIS A 43 4.39 0.18 4.84
CA HIS A 43 5.70 0.48 4.25
C HIS A 43 5.69 0.66 2.73
N VAL A 44 5.35 -0.40 1.99
CA VAL A 44 5.18 -0.40 0.54
C VAL A 44 6.39 0.17 -0.22
N PHE A 45 7.59 -0.28 0.16
CA PHE A 45 8.86 0.23 -0.39
C PHE A 45 9.07 -0.04 -1.89
N CYS A 46 8.17 -0.78 -2.52
CA CYS A 46 8.13 -0.99 -3.97
C CYS A 46 7.47 0.16 -4.76
N VAL A 47 6.76 1.08 -4.10
CA VAL A 47 6.02 2.17 -4.76
C VAL A 47 6.88 3.40 -5.07
N PRO A 48 7.79 3.86 -4.18
CA PRO A 48 8.70 4.96 -4.52
C PRO A 48 9.53 4.64 -5.76
N GLY A 49 9.66 5.60 -6.66
CA GLY A 49 10.48 5.47 -7.89
C GLY A 49 9.78 4.78 -9.07
N LEU A 50 8.50 4.41 -8.95
CA LEU A 50 7.72 3.94 -10.11
C LEU A 50 7.60 5.04 -11.18
N PRO A 51 7.66 4.68 -12.48
CA PRO A 51 7.29 5.60 -13.55
C PRO A 51 5.84 6.09 -13.37
N GLU A 52 5.57 7.36 -13.68
CA GLU A 52 4.26 8.00 -13.41
C GLU A 52 3.07 7.19 -13.95
N ARG A 53 3.19 6.64 -15.17
CA ARG A 53 2.12 5.82 -15.77
C ARG A 53 1.86 4.52 -15.01
N GLU A 54 2.89 3.91 -14.43
CA GLU A 54 2.74 2.69 -13.63
C GLU A 54 2.18 3.03 -12.25
N LEU A 55 2.66 4.11 -11.64
CA LEU A 55 2.12 4.63 -10.39
C LEU A 55 0.62 4.96 -10.52
N ASP A 56 0.20 5.62 -11.60
CA ASP A 56 -1.19 6.01 -11.82
C ASP A 56 -2.11 4.79 -11.93
N ARG A 57 -1.68 3.75 -12.63
CA ARG A 57 -2.44 2.51 -12.73
C ARG A 57 -2.56 1.82 -11.38
N LEU A 58 -1.43 1.69 -10.68
CA LEU A 58 -1.40 1.09 -9.35
C LEU A 58 -2.29 1.87 -8.37
N ALA A 59 -2.24 3.20 -8.41
CA ALA A 59 -3.05 4.05 -7.55
C ALA A 59 -4.54 3.92 -7.84
N ALA A 60 -4.94 3.86 -9.11
CA ALA A 60 -6.32 3.59 -9.50
C ALA A 60 -6.79 2.21 -9.02
N ASP A 61 -5.96 1.17 -9.17
CA ASP A 61 -6.26 -0.18 -8.70
C ASP A 61 -6.42 -0.25 -7.17
N LEU A 62 -5.54 0.43 -6.42
CA LEU A 62 -5.62 0.53 -4.96
C LEU A 62 -6.90 1.24 -4.52
N ALA A 63 -7.24 2.36 -5.17
CA ALA A 63 -8.42 3.14 -4.85
C ALA A 63 -9.71 2.35 -5.14
N GLU A 64 -9.79 1.69 -6.30
CA GLU A 64 -10.93 0.84 -6.66
C GLU A 64 -11.09 -0.34 -5.69
N ALA A 65 -9.98 -0.96 -5.27
CA ALA A 65 -9.99 -2.02 -4.27
C ALA A 65 -10.26 -1.52 -2.85
N GLY A 66 -10.30 -0.21 -2.60
CA GLY A 66 -10.50 0.39 -1.28
C GLY A 66 -9.35 0.07 -0.32
N ILE A 67 -8.12 -0.01 -0.82
CA ILE A 67 -6.92 -0.30 -0.03
C ILE A 67 -6.27 1.01 0.42
N SER A 68 -5.93 1.10 1.70
CA SER A 68 -5.14 2.20 2.27
C SER A 68 -3.67 1.83 2.33
N LEU A 69 -2.79 2.82 2.26
CA LEU A 69 -1.35 2.63 2.48
C LEU A 69 -0.92 3.33 3.78
N THR A 70 0.09 2.80 4.44
CA THR A 70 0.81 3.50 5.52
C THR A 70 2.30 3.50 5.20
N THR A 71 2.98 4.57 5.59
CA THR A 71 4.42 4.70 5.44
C THR A 71 5.05 5.19 6.73
N VAL A 72 6.34 4.96 6.85
CA VAL A 72 7.19 5.43 7.96
C VAL A 72 8.23 6.43 7.46
N ALA A 73 8.24 6.70 6.15
CA ALA A 73 9.18 7.61 5.47
C ALA A 73 10.63 7.50 6.00
N PRO A 74 11.23 6.28 5.98
CA PRO A 74 12.48 6.02 6.70
C PRO A 74 13.69 6.73 6.08
N SER A 75 13.58 7.15 4.82
CA SER A 75 14.59 7.89 4.07
C SER A 75 13.94 8.66 2.92
N ALA A 76 14.67 9.63 2.35
CA ALA A 76 14.16 10.48 1.26
C ALA A 76 13.78 9.69 0.00
N ASP A 77 14.49 8.60 -0.30
CA ASP A 77 14.23 7.70 -1.44
C ASP A 77 13.03 6.76 -1.22
N LEU A 78 12.55 6.65 0.02
CA LEU A 78 11.42 5.77 0.39
C LEU A 78 10.16 6.55 0.79
N VAL A 79 10.12 7.85 0.53
CA VAL A 79 8.90 8.65 0.69
C VAL A 79 7.90 8.28 -0.41
N LEU A 80 6.67 7.95 -0.02
CA LEU A 80 5.61 7.69 -0.99
C LEU A 80 5.25 8.95 -1.79
N PRO A 81 4.85 8.82 -3.07
CA PRO A 81 4.33 9.92 -3.87
C PRO A 81 2.89 10.30 -3.43
N ILE A 82 2.74 10.81 -2.20
CA ILE A 82 1.46 11.01 -1.51
C ILE A 82 0.49 11.89 -2.30
N GLY A 83 0.96 12.97 -2.93
CA GLY A 83 0.11 13.86 -3.73
C GLY A 83 -0.59 13.09 -4.85
N ARG A 84 0.19 12.32 -5.63
CA ARG A 84 -0.33 11.53 -6.74
C ARG A 84 -1.25 10.42 -6.27
N LEU A 85 -0.89 9.70 -5.21
CA LEU A 85 -1.75 8.66 -4.62
C LEU A 85 -3.12 9.23 -4.20
N ARG A 86 -3.14 10.42 -3.59
CA ARG A 86 -4.36 11.09 -3.15
C ARG A 86 -5.22 11.60 -4.31
N GLU A 87 -4.62 12.01 -5.43
CA GLU A 87 -5.37 12.39 -6.64
C GLU A 87 -6.23 11.24 -7.18
N HIS A 88 -5.78 9.99 -7.01
CA HIS A 88 -6.55 8.79 -7.34
C HIS A 88 -7.51 8.33 -6.23
N GLY A 89 -7.52 8.99 -5.07
CA GLY A 89 -8.36 8.64 -3.93
C GLY A 89 -7.76 7.62 -2.96
N VAL A 90 -6.46 7.29 -3.07
CA VAL A 90 -5.79 6.40 -2.12
C VAL A 90 -5.57 7.12 -0.79
N HIS A 91 -6.02 6.51 0.31
CA HIS A 91 -5.74 7.00 1.66
C HIS A 91 -4.32 6.60 2.07
N VAL A 92 -3.55 7.57 2.56
CA VAL A 92 -2.17 7.34 3.03
C VAL A 92 -2.01 7.84 4.46
N GLY A 93 -1.58 6.96 5.36
CA GLY A 93 -1.23 7.27 6.75
C GLY A 93 0.28 7.32 6.97
N LEU A 94 0.69 7.98 8.06
CA LEU A 94 2.07 8.04 8.54
C LEU A 94 2.14 7.37 9.92
N GLY A 95 3.14 6.52 10.14
CA GLY A 95 3.42 5.88 11.43
C GLY A 95 4.89 6.00 11.82
N SER A 96 5.20 5.81 13.10
CA SER A 96 6.56 5.87 13.63
C SER A 96 7.37 4.58 13.45
N ASP A 97 6.70 3.47 13.15
CA ASP A 97 7.26 2.11 13.28
C ASP A 97 7.75 1.81 14.72
N GLY A 98 8.71 0.90 14.87
CA GLY A 98 9.45 0.68 16.11
C GLY A 98 10.14 1.94 16.64
N VAL A 99 9.99 2.20 17.95
CA VAL A 99 10.64 3.31 18.66
C VAL A 99 11.55 2.74 19.73
N ARG A 100 12.87 2.92 19.57
CA ARG A 100 13.91 2.24 20.35
C ARG A 100 13.95 0.73 20.14
N ASP A 101 13.75 0.29 18.90
CA ASP A 101 14.07 -1.08 18.47
C ASP A 101 15.60 -1.22 18.36
N SER A 102 16.19 -1.74 19.44
CA SER A 102 17.60 -2.14 19.55
C SER A 102 17.76 -3.15 20.67
#